data_AF-A0A7S2GXS1-F1
#
_entry.id   AF-A0A7S2GXS1-F1
#
_cell.length_a   1.000
_cell.length_b   1.000
_cell.length_c   1.000
_cell.angle_alpha   90.00
_cell.angle_beta   90.00
_cell.angle_gamma   90.00
#
_symmetry.space_group_name_H-M   'P 1'
#
loop_
_entity.id
_entity.type
_entity.pdbx_description
1 polymer ?
#
loop_
_entity_poly.entity_id
_entity_poly.type
_entity_poly.pdbx_seq_one_letter_code
_entity_poly.pdbx_strand_id
1 'polypeptide(L)'
;GRFYVAVAIGLCFVFGTIALSSGRETSDTSSLITTDEKLVSGFMDVSLTVSNEYERANGRKLGDGMYPYEHLIQTNAATLLELSGEVVADWDITFGPDTEPIFSIMGRSTISFTFSLIGVYTVTVSDGTHYKSFTVNSKAIRYELRSLNDGDRNAYFKALHTFYTTSQTDG
;
A
#
# COMPACT_ATOMS: atom_id res chain seq x y z
N GLY A 1 32.92 -10.47 -28.19
CA GLY A 1 31.77 -11.28 -28.61
C GLY A 1 31.93 -12.69 -28.09
N ARG A 2 30.93 -13.17 -27.32
CA ARG A 2 30.69 -14.58 -27.04
C ARG A 2 29.30 -14.69 -26.44
N PHE A 3 28.43 -15.35 -27.20
CA PHE A 3 27.05 -15.70 -26.87
C PHE A 3 27.01 -16.66 -25.68
N TYR A 4 26.02 -16.51 -24.81
CA TYR A 4 25.53 -17.61 -23.98
C TYR A 4 24.04 -17.81 -24.28
N VAL A 5 23.78 -18.88 -25.00
CA VAL A 5 22.49 -19.54 -25.14
C VAL A 5 22.52 -20.72 -24.17
N ALA A 6 21.47 -20.89 -23.36
CA ALA A 6 20.73 -22.15 -23.20
C ALA A 6 19.79 -22.05 -21.99
N VAL A 7 18.50 -21.87 -22.30
CA VAL A 7 17.39 -22.18 -21.41
C VAL A 7 17.14 -23.69 -21.52
N ALA A 8 17.21 -24.41 -20.40
CA ALA A 8 16.59 -25.72 -20.22
C ALA A 8 16.62 -26.11 -18.74
N ILE A 9 15.48 -26.04 -18.06
CA ILE A 9 15.21 -26.90 -16.89
C ILE A 9 13.82 -27.49 -17.10
N GLY A 10 13.82 -28.70 -17.66
CA GLY A 10 12.73 -29.63 -17.51
C GLY A 10 12.94 -30.43 -16.22
N LEU A 11 11.86 -30.71 -15.50
CA LEU A 11 11.85 -31.78 -14.53
C LEU A 11 10.46 -32.42 -14.51
N CYS A 12 10.37 -33.55 -15.21
CA CYS A 12 9.34 -34.58 -15.06
C CYS A 12 9.87 -35.64 -14.09
N PHE A 13 9.11 -35.94 -13.04
CA PHE A 13 9.12 -37.20 -12.29
C PHE A 13 7.72 -37.37 -11.66
N VAL A 14 7.10 -38.52 -11.42
CA VAL A 14 6.94 -39.85 -12.06
C VAL A 14 6.10 -40.65 -11.04
N PHE A 15 4.98 -41.23 -11.48
CA PHE A 15 4.30 -42.47 -11.04
C PHE A 15 3.67 -42.68 -9.64
N GLY A 16 2.42 -43.19 -9.71
CA GLY A 16 1.91 -44.32 -8.91
C GLY A 16 0.98 -43.92 -7.76
N THR A 17 -0.32 -44.26 -7.74
CA THR A 17 -0.86 -45.63 -7.77
C THR A 17 -2.37 -45.60 -8.08
N ILE A 18 -2.85 -46.62 -8.81
CA ILE A 18 -4.27 -46.91 -9.04
C ILE A 18 -4.77 -47.72 -7.83
N ALA A 19 -5.82 -47.24 -7.16
CA ALA A 19 -6.65 -48.06 -6.28
C ALA A 19 -8.07 -48.08 -6.85
N LEU A 20 -8.44 -49.21 -7.48
CA LEU A 20 -9.84 -49.54 -7.77
C LEU A 20 -10.45 -50.08 -6.47
N SER A 21 -11.46 -49.39 -5.94
CA SER A 21 -12.32 -49.88 -4.87
C SER A 21 -13.75 -49.50 -5.22
N SER A 22 -14.56 -50.53 -5.44
CA SER A 22 -15.98 -50.45 -5.76
C SER A 22 -16.80 -50.03 -4.53
N GLY A 23 -17.50 -48.92 -4.61
CA GLY A 23 -18.46 -48.48 -3.60
C GLY A 23 -19.51 -47.59 -4.25
N ARG A 24 -20.69 -48.15 -4.48
CA ARG A 24 -21.87 -47.45 -4.96
C ARG A 24 -22.55 -46.79 -3.76
N GLU A 25 -22.53 -45.45 -3.69
CA GLU A 25 -23.52 -44.67 -2.96
C GLU A 25 -23.95 -43.48 -3.81
N THR A 26 -25.23 -43.48 -4.17
CA THR A 26 -25.98 -42.35 -4.68
C THR A 26 -26.13 -41.33 -3.56
N SER A 27 -25.56 -40.14 -3.71
CA SER A 27 -25.99 -38.96 -2.96
C SER A 27 -25.65 -37.70 -3.75
N ASP A 28 -26.71 -36.99 -4.13
CA ASP A 28 -26.68 -35.72 -4.84
C ASP A 28 -25.67 -34.74 -4.22
N THR A 29 -24.64 -34.38 -4.98
CA THR A 29 -23.78 -33.22 -4.70
C THR A 29 -23.41 -32.51 -6.00
N SER A 30 -24.41 -32.12 -6.77
CA SER A 30 -24.27 -31.02 -7.73
C SER A 30 -24.44 -29.69 -7.00
N SER A 31 -23.45 -29.31 -6.20
CA SER A 31 -23.24 -27.92 -5.81
C SER A 31 -21.87 -27.83 -5.15
N LEU A 32 -20.90 -27.22 -5.84
CA LEU A 32 -19.73 -26.50 -5.29
C LEU A 32 -18.75 -26.19 -6.43
N ILE A 33 -19.21 -25.48 -7.45
CA ILE A 33 -18.35 -24.60 -8.26
C ILE A 33 -19.05 -23.24 -8.24
N THR A 34 -18.99 -22.56 -7.10
CA THR A 34 -19.45 -21.17 -6.95
C THR A 34 -18.55 -20.47 -5.93
N THR A 35 -17.24 -20.67 -6.07
CA THR A 35 -16.23 -20.05 -5.20
C THR A 35 -15.03 -19.66 -6.05
N ASP A 36 -15.22 -18.81 -7.06
CA ASP A 36 -14.07 -18.13 -7.66
C ASP A 36 -14.44 -16.85 -8.41
N GLU A 37 -15.58 -16.81 -9.12
CA GLU A 37 -15.96 -15.60 -9.86
C GLU A 37 -16.19 -14.37 -8.96
N LYS A 38 -16.63 -14.57 -7.72
CA LYS A 38 -16.84 -13.47 -6.76
C LYS A 38 -15.51 -12.89 -6.23
N LEU A 39 -14.47 -13.71 -6.12
CA LEU A 39 -13.13 -13.25 -5.71
C LEU A 39 -12.43 -12.54 -6.88
N VAL A 40 -12.54 -13.08 -8.09
CA VAL A 40 -11.96 -12.49 -9.31
C VAL A 40 -12.61 -11.15 -9.66
N SER A 41 -13.93 -11.00 -9.50
CA SER A 41 -14.62 -9.70 -9.66
C SER A 41 -14.25 -8.71 -8.56
N GLY A 42 -14.03 -9.16 -7.33
CA GLY A 42 -13.79 -8.29 -6.18
C GLY A 42 -12.47 -7.52 -6.24
N PHE A 43 -11.42 -8.12 -6.81
CA PHE A 43 -10.11 -7.48 -6.88
C PHE A 43 -10.04 -6.37 -7.95
N MET A 44 -10.73 -6.55 -9.08
CA MET A 44 -10.71 -5.55 -10.16
C MET A 44 -11.38 -4.23 -9.75
N ASP A 45 -12.41 -4.31 -8.92
CA ASP A 45 -13.15 -3.17 -8.40
C ASP A 45 -12.58 -2.60 -7.10
N VAL A 46 -11.41 -3.09 -6.64
CA VAL A 46 -10.81 -2.61 -5.39
C VAL A 46 -10.43 -1.13 -5.48
N SER A 47 -10.79 -0.35 -4.48
CA SER A 47 -10.42 1.07 -4.36
C SER A 47 -9.54 1.28 -3.14
N LEU A 48 -8.67 2.28 -3.20
CA LEU A 48 -7.80 2.67 -2.11
C LEU A 48 -8.42 3.84 -1.34
N THR A 49 -8.61 3.65 -0.04
CA THR A 49 -8.90 4.74 0.90
C THR A 49 -7.62 5.12 1.63
N VAL A 50 -7.41 6.44 1.74
CA VAL A 50 -6.23 7.01 2.40
C VAL A 50 -6.70 7.92 3.51
N SER A 51 -6.17 7.73 4.72
CA SER A 51 -6.56 8.50 5.91
C SER A 51 -5.34 8.98 6.67
N ASN A 52 -5.19 10.31 6.75
CA ASN A 52 -4.08 10.93 7.46
C ASN A 52 -4.43 11.15 8.93
N GLU A 53 -3.42 11.14 9.80
CA GLU A 53 -3.60 11.49 11.22
C GLU A 53 -4.30 12.84 11.41
N TYR A 54 -3.93 13.86 10.63
CA TYR A 54 -4.56 15.18 10.72
C TYR A 54 -6.08 15.15 10.45
N GLU A 55 -6.50 14.44 9.41
CA GLU A 55 -7.92 14.37 9.01
C GLU A 55 -8.73 13.63 10.08
N ARG A 56 -8.15 12.58 10.67
CA ARG A 56 -8.74 11.84 11.79
C ARG A 56 -8.83 12.68 13.06
N ALA A 57 -7.82 13.50 13.34
CA ALA A 57 -7.80 14.35 14.53
C ALA A 57 -8.73 15.57 14.43
N ASN A 58 -8.84 16.17 13.24
CA ASN A 58 -9.52 17.47 13.07
C ASN A 58 -10.82 17.40 12.26
N GLY A 59 -11.14 16.25 11.66
CA GLY A 59 -12.33 16.05 10.83
C GLY A 59 -12.35 16.84 9.52
N ARG A 60 -11.21 17.42 9.13
CA ARG A 60 -11.06 18.24 7.92
C ARG A 60 -10.16 17.53 6.92
N LYS A 61 -10.58 17.51 5.65
CA LYS A 61 -9.77 16.95 4.57
C LYS A 61 -8.51 17.77 4.36
N LEU A 62 -7.42 17.09 4.03
CA LEU A 62 -6.20 17.77 3.63
C LEU A 62 -6.42 18.55 2.34
N GLY A 63 -5.94 19.79 2.35
CA GLY A 63 -6.02 20.68 1.19
C GLY A 63 -7.38 21.31 0.94
N ASP A 64 -8.46 20.92 1.63
CA ASP A 64 -9.81 21.52 1.50
C ASP A 64 -10.26 21.77 0.04
N GLY A 65 -9.97 20.82 -0.86
CA GLY A 65 -10.30 20.92 -2.29
C GLY A 65 -9.36 21.80 -3.13
N MET A 66 -8.33 22.42 -2.53
CA MET A 66 -7.34 23.26 -3.22
C MET A 66 -6.37 22.45 -4.09
N TYR A 67 -6.26 21.15 -3.85
CA TYR A 67 -5.40 20.26 -4.63
C TYR A 67 -6.24 19.26 -5.44
N PRO A 68 -5.95 19.08 -6.74
CA PRO A 68 -6.71 18.19 -7.61
C PRO A 68 -6.30 16.72 -7.47
N TYR A 69 -5.74 16.31 -6.33
CA TYR A 69 -5.22 14.96 -6.12
C TYR A 69 -6.26 14.09 -5.44
N GLU A 70 -6.50 12.92 -5.99
CA GLU A 70 -7.43 11.92 -5.42
C GLU A 70 -6.93 11.39 -4.07
N HIS A 71 -5.64 11.06 -4.01
CA HIS A 71 -4.98 10.63 -2.78
C HIS A 71 -3.90 11.65 -2.41
N LEU A 72 -4.20 12.48 -1.41
CA LEU A 72 -3.29 13.46 -0.84
C LEU A 72 -2.92 13.04 0.58
N ILE A 73 -1.62 13.04 0.87
CA ILE A 73 -1.10 12.67 2.19
C ILE A 73 -0.13 13.70 2.72
N GLN A 74 0.03 13.69 4.04
CA GLN A 74 1.02 14.51 4.72
C GLN A 74 2.38 13.79 4.77
N THR A 75 3.42 14.46 4.29
CA THR A 75 4.80 13.98 4.44
C THR A 75 5.20 13.87 5.92
N ASN A 76 5.93 12.82 6.28
CA ASN A 76 6.42 12.53 7.63
C ASN A 76 5.33 12.34 8.69
N ALA A 77 4.11 12.01 8.29
CA ALA A 77 3.03 11.62 9.19
C ALA A 77 2.55 10.19 8.88
N ALA A 78 2.07 9.50 9.91
CA ALA A 78 1.50 8.17 9.75
C ALA A 78 0.20 8.25 8.94
N THR A 79 0.17 7.50 7.83
CA THR A 79 -0.97 7.42 6.93
C THR A 79 -1.53 6.01 6.93
N LEU A 80 -2.84 5.88 7.13
CA LEU A 80 -3.55 4.62 6.98
C LEU A 80 -3.96 4.43 5.53
N LEU A 81 -3.60 3.28 4.96
CA LEU A 81 -3.98 2.85 3.62
C LEU A 81 -4.87 1.63 3.76
N GLU A 82 -6.05 1.67 3.15
CA GLU A 82 -7.08 0.65 3.31
C GLU A 82 -7.71 0.31 1.95
N LEU A 83 -7.84 -0.98 1.66
CA LEU A 83 -8.55 -1.45 0.47
C LEU A 83 -10.05 -1.54 0.76
N SER A 84 -10.88 -1.22 -0.23
CA SER A 84 -12.32 -1.41 -0.11
C SER A 84 -12.70 -2.90 -0.04
N GLY A 85 -13.63 -3.22 0.86
CA GLY A 85 -14.09 -4.59 1.08
C GLY A 85 -13.15 -5.40 1.97
N GLU A 86 -13.40 -6.70 2.07
CA GLU A 86 -12.55 -7.64 2.83
C GLU A 86 -11.43 -8.23 1.95
N VAL A 87 -10.82 -7.39 1.11
CA VAL A 87 -9.73 -7.79 0.21
C VAL A 87 -8.41 -7.76 0.96
N VAL A 88 -7.67 -8.87 0.87
CA VAL A 88 -6.32 -9.00 1.42
C VAL A 88 -5.35 -9.05 0.25
N ALA A 89 -4.33 -8.21 0.27
CA ALA A 89 -3.37 -8.08 -0.82
C ALA A 89 -1.94 -7.96 -0.31
N ASP A 90 -0.99 -8.20 -1.22
CA ASP A 90 0.40 -7.84 -1.09
C ASP A 90 0.56 -6.39 -1.54
N TRP A 91 1.31 -5.59 -0.79
CA TRP A 91 1.49 -4.17 -0.99
C TRP A 91 2.93 -3.86 -1.33
N ASP A 92 3.13 -3.06 -2.36
CA ASP A 92 4.41 -2.48 -2.75
C ASP A 92 4.27 -0.96 -2.87
N ILE A 93 5.18 -0.21 -2.27
CA ILE A 93 5.22 1.26 -2.36
C ILE A 93 6.52 1.67 -3.04
N THR A 94 6.44 2.43 -4.12
CA THR A 94 7.59 3.03 -4.82
C THR A 94 7.51 4.55 -4.79
N PHE A 95 8.66 5.22 -4.99
CA PHE A 95 8.75 6.67 -5.05
C PHE A 95 9.39 7.12 -6.37
N GLY A 96 8.72 8.02 -7.10
CA GLY A 96 9.23 8.51 -8.38
C GLY A 96 9.25 7.44 -9.49
N PRO A 97 10.12 7.57 -10.51
CA PRO A 97 10.23 6.60 -11.61
C PRO A 97 10.97 5.31 -11.22
N ASP A 98 11.45 5.21 -9.97
CA ASP A 98 12.14 4.03 -9.47
C ASP A 98 11.18 2.85 -9.44
N THR A 99 11.65 1.71 -9.95
CA THR A 99 10.84 0.49 -10.08
C THR A 99 10.93 -0.43 -8.87
N GLU A 100 11.89 -0.20 -7.98
CA GLU A 100 12.07 -1.02 -6.78
C GLU A 100 11.21 -0.50 -5.62
N PRO A 101 10.50 -1.38 -4.90
CA PRO A 101 9.70 -0.98 -3.75
C PRO A 101 10.60 -0.53 -2.60
N ILE A 102 10.28 0.63 -2.01
CA ILE A 102 10.87 1.10 -0.75
C ILE A 102 10.22 0.43 0.46
N PHE A 103 9.07 -0.21 0.25
CA PHE A 103 8.32 -0.93 1.27
C PHE A 103 7.48 -2.02 0.61
N SER A 104 7.51 -3.22 1.21
CA SER A 104 6.71 -4.36 0.78
C SER A 104 6.14 -5.09 2.00
N ILE A 105 4.86 -5.47 1.94
CA ILE A 105 4.23 -6.29 2.97
C ILE A 105 3.13 -7.16 2.37
N MET A 106 3.08 -8.42 2.79
CA MET A 106 2.16 -9.40 2.22
C MET A 106 0.90 -9.60 3.07
N GLY A 107 -0.19 -9.97 2.41
CA GLY A 107 -1.38 -10.50 3.05
C GLY A 107 -2.07 -9.53 4.01
N ARG A 108 -2.25 -8.25 3.64
CA ARG A 108 -2.95 -7.25 4.45
C ARG A 108 -4.09 -6.58 3.69
N SER A 109 -5.18 -6.26 4.38
CA SER A 109 -6.26 -5.39 3.88
C SER A 109 -6.00 -3.90 4.20
N THR A 110 -5.18 -3.65 5.22
CA THR A 110 -4.89 -2.32 5.74
C THR A 110 -3.44 -2.25 6.20
N ILE A 111 -2.75 -1.16 5.88
CA ILE A 111 -1.38 -0.89 6.31
C ILE A 111 -1.24 0.54 6.84
N SER A 112 -0.28 0.76 7.73
CA SER A 112 0.13 2.10 8.17
C SER A 112 1.52 2.38 7.63
N PHE A 113 1.69 3.49 6.92
CA PHE A 113 2.96 3.86 6.31
C PHE A 113 3.23 5.36 6.48
N THR A 114 4.50 5.71 6.69
CA THR A 114 4.95 7.09 6.80
C THR A 114 5.74 7.47 5.56
N PHE A 115 5.20 8.39 4.77
CA PHE A 115 5.84 8.85 3.54
C PHE A 115 6.90 9.92 3.86
N SER A 116 8.17 9.56 3.78
CA SER A 116 9.26 10.43 4.26
C SER A 116 9.64 11.57 3.29
N LEU A 117 9.30 11.44 2.01
CA LEU A 117 9.66 12.40 0.98
C LEU A 117 8.42 13.11 0.43
N ILE A 118 8.61 14.37 0.00
CA ILE A 118 7.60 15.12 -0.75
C ILE A 118 7.68 14.64 -2.20
N GLY A 119 6.53 14.32 -2.81
CA GLY A 119 6.49 13.88 -4.20
C GLY A 119 5.36 12.91 -4.47
N VAL A 120 5.53 12.12 -5.53
CA VAL A 120 4.53 11.17 -6.00
C VAL A 120 5.01 9.76 -5.68
N TYR A 121 4.15 9.01 -5.02
CA TYR A 121 4.32 7.59 -4.73
C TYR A 121 3.37 6.77 -5.60
N THR A 122 3.78 5.56 -5.92
CA THR A 122 2.90 4.54 -6.49
C THR A 122 2.69 3.47 -5.44
N VAL A 123 1.42 3.22 -5.09
CA VAL A 123 1.02 2.12 -4.21
C VAL A 123 0.45 1.03 -5.10
N THR A 124 1.15 -0.08 -5.21
CA THR A 124 0.71 -1.26 -5.97
C THR A 124 0.21 -2.32 -5.00
N VAL A 125 -0.94 -2.90 -5.30
CA VAL A 125 -1.50 -4.04 -4.57
C VAL A 125 -1.66 -5.23 -5.50
N SER A 126 -1.45 -6.43 -4.99
CA SER A 126 -1.51 -7.69 -5.74
C SER A 126 -2.18 -8.81 -4.95
N ASP A 127 -2.95 -9.68 -5.60
CA ASP A 127 -3.45 -10.95 -5.03
C ASP A 127 -2.59 -12.16 -5.47
N GLY A 128 -1.44 -11.91 -6.11
CA GLY A 128 -0.57 -12.90 -6.72
C GLY A 128 -0.89 -13.22 -8.19
N THR A 129 -2.06 -12.85 -8.69
CA THR A 129 -2.49 -13.05 -10.09
C THR A 129 -2.74 -11.72 -10.80
N HIS A 130 -3.34 -10.77 -10.09
CA HIS A 130 -3.73 -9.45 -10.57
C HIS A 130 -3.01 -8.38 -9.78
N TYR A 131 -2.81 -7.22 -10.40
CA TYR A 131 -2.22 -6.06 -9.75
C TYR A 131 -3.01 -4.80 -10.07
N LYS A 132 -3.03 -3.86 -9.11
CA LYS A 132 -3.63 -2.53 -9.27
C LYS A 132 -2.73 -1.49 -8.63
N SER A 133 -2.56 -0.35 -9.29
CA SER A 133 -1.69 0.73 -8.81
C SER A 133 -2.49 2.01 -8.58
N PHE A 134 -2.15 2.69 -7.49
CA PHE A 134 -2.75 3.96 -7.08
C PHE A 134 -1.67 5.03 -6.95
N THR A 135 -1.95 6.24 -7.42
CA THR A 135 -1.04 7.37 -7.28
C THR A 135 -1.32 8.13 -5.99
N VAL A 136 -0.33 8.21 -5.10
CA VAL A 136 -0.44 8.91 -3.81
C VAL A 136 0.50 10.12 -3.80
N ASN A 137 -0.06 11.30 -3.58
CA ASN A 137 0.69 12.56 -3.57
C ASN A 137 1.06 12.96 -2.15
N SER A 138 2.35 12.93 -1.84
CA SER A 138 2.92 13.39 -0.56
C SER A 138 3.26 14.87 -0.61
N LYS A 139 2.68 15.66 0.28
CA LYS A 139 2.96 17.10 0.42
C LYS A 139 3.26 17.47 1.86
N ALA A 140 4.13 18.46 2.04
CA ALA A 140 4.26 19.14 3.32
C ALA A 140 3.05 20.04 3.54
N ILE A 141 2.42 19.91 4.71
CA ILE A 141 1.18 20.61 5.04
C ILE A 141 1.51 21.68 6.05
N ARG A 142 1.13 22.91 5.73
CA ARG A 142 1.30 24.05 6.63
C ARG A 142 0.11 24.10 7.57
N TYR A 143 0.39 23.96 8.85
CA TYR A 143 -0.59 24.19 9.90
C TYR A 143 -0.60 25.65 10.32
N GLU A 144 -1.77 26.15 10.69
CA GLU A 144 -1.80 27.37 11.48
C GLU A 144 -1.19 27.05 12.85
N LEU A 145 -0.30 27.91 13.35
CA LEU A 145 0.30 27.77 14.69
C LEU A 145 -0.76 27.60 15.80
N ARG A 146 -1.95 28.17 15.59
CA ARG A 146 -3.10 28.09 16.49
C ARG A 146 -3.79 26.73 16.46
N SER A 147 -3.72 25.99 15.34
CA SER A 147 -4.32 24.66 15.21
C SER A 147 -3.41 23.54 15.70
N LEU A 148 -2.14 23.82 15.99
CA LEU A 148 -1.25 22.87 16.63
C LEU A 148 -1.65 22.68 18.10
N ASN A 149 -1.57 21.45 18.61
CA ASN A 149 -1.62 21.24 20.05
C ASN A 149 -0.39 21.89 20.72
N ASP A 150 -0.45 22.09 22.04
CA ASP A 150 0.61 22.82 22.75
C ASP A 150 1.97 22.11 22.69
N GLY A 151 1.99 20.78 22.61
CA GLY A 151 3.21 19.98 22.45
C GLY A 151 3.91 20.24 21.12
N ASP A 152 3.18 20.12 20.02
CA ASP A 152 3.69 20.34 18.67
C ASP A 152 4.11 21.80 18.46
N ARG A 153 3.34 22.74 19.03
CA ARG A 153 3.67 24.16 19.02
C ARG A 153 4.99 24.44 19.74
N ASN A 154 5.20 23.82 20.91
CA ASN A 154 6.45 23.95 21.66
C ASN A 154 7.64 23.31 20.92
N ALA A 155 7.45 22.13 20.31
CA ALA A 155 8.47 21.48 19.50
C ALA A 155 8.90 22.34 18.31
N TYR A 156 7.93 22.96 17.60
CA TYR A 156 8.19 23.89 16.51
C TYR A 156 9.03 25.09 16.97
N PHE A 157 8.64 25.77 18.05
CA PHE A 157 9.39 26.92 18.55
C PHE A 157 10.79 26.55 19.05
N LYS A 158 10.96 25.38 19.65
CA LYS A 158 12.27 24.87 20.06
C LYS A 158 13.18 24.62 18.86
N ALA A 159 12.67 23.99 17.80
CA ALA A 159 13.43 23.77 16.57
C ALA A 159 13.84 25.10 15.92
N LEU A 160 12.93 26.07 15.89
CA LEU A 160 13.19 27.41 15.34
C LEU A 160 14.24 28.15 16.17
N HIS A 161 14.15 28.10 17.50
CA HIS A 161 15.15 28.66 18.40
C HIS A 161 16.53 28.02 18.17
N THR A 162 16.61 26.69 18.09
CA THR A 162 17.87 25.99 17.78
C THR A 162 18.45 26.46 16.45
N PHE A 163 17.65 26.54 15.38
CA PHE A 163 18.14 27.01 14.08
C PHE A 163 18.77 28.42 14.14
N TYR A 164 18.20 29.34 14.92
CA TYR A 164 18.72 30.70 15.06
C TYR A 164 19.85 30.84 16.10
N THR A 165 20.12 29.81 16.91
CA THR A 165 21.14 29.85 17.96
C THR A 165 22.33 28.93 17.70
N THR A 166 22.20 27.97 16.79
CA THR A 166 23.33 27.18 16.28
C THR A 166 24.26 28.08 15.46
N SER A 167 25.56 27.99 15.73
CA SER A 167 26.58 28.78 15.03
C SER A 167 26.64 28.38 13.55
N GLN A 168 26.94 29.32 12.64
CA GLN A 168 27.07 29.02 11.20
C GLN A 168 28.18 28.00 10.89
N THR A 169 29.10 27.76 11.82
CA THR A 169 30.16 26.76 11.71
C THR A 169 29.69 25.32 11.98
N ASP A 170 28.50 25.14 12.57
CA ASP A 170 27.95 23.82 12.94
C ASP A 170 26.75 23.39 12.06
N GLY A 171 26.47 24.10 10.96
CA GLY A 171 25.36 23.83 10.03
C GLY A 171 25.83 23.35 8.67
#